data_AF-A0A2D3VZ44-F1
#
_entry.id   AF-A0A2D3VZ44-F1
#
_cell.length_a   1.000
_cell.length_b   1.000
_cell.length_c   1.000
_cell.angle_alpha   90.00
_cell.angle_beta   90.00
_cell.angle_gamma   90.00
#
_symmetry.space_group_name_H-M   'P 1'
#
loop_
_entity.id
_entity.type
_entity.pdbx_description
1 polymer ?
#
loop_
_entity_poly.entity_id
_entity_poly.type
_entity_poly.pdbx_seq_one_letter_code
_entity_poly.pdbx_strand_id
1 'polypeptide(L)'
;MQTQSYELFKNATLETIAQSLADELKTRNESPFWADKVVPFSSAILSILIPLKEMNLLFTPEGAHVESLTPELFLMWSDFVSLKTLAFTIQKSNAAGVLLRTQIDVALTKNYQAIDLKLLGDYLSRYTVNLENEALDFPISNYNLHQGVSNVIKSLL
;
A
#
# COMPACT_ATOMS: atom_id res chain seq x y z
N MET A 1 1.45 -20.18 8.77
CA MET A 1 1.03 -18.78 8.56
C MET A 1 1.97 -18.08 7.57
N GLN A 2 3.26 -17.89 7.84
CA GLN A 2 4.17 -17.15 6.93
C GLN A 2 4.14 -17.64 5.46
N THR A 3 4.21 -18.95 5.20
CA THR A 3 4.19 -19.47 3.80
C THR A 3 2.86 -19.22 3.09
N GLN A 4 1.73 -19.25 3.82
CA GLN A 4 0.41 -18.96 3.25
C GLN A 4 0.25 -17.47 2.92
N SER A 5 0.73 -16.59 3.80
CA SER A 5 0.77 -15.14 3.56
C SER A 5 1.62 -14.81 2.32
N TYR A 6 2.77 -15.46 2.15
CA TYR A 6 3.62 -15.24 0.98
C TYR A 6 2.96 -15.68 -0.34
N GLU A 7 2.35 -16.86 -0.36
CA GLU A 7 1.63 -17.34 -1.55
C GLU A 7 0.41 -16.45 -1.88
N LEU A 8 -0.27 -15.96 -0.85
CA LEU A 8 -1.39 -15.03 -0.98
C LEU A 8 -0.94 -13.72 -1.64
N PHE A 9 0.10 -13.06 -1.13
CA PHE A 9 0.56 -11.78 -1.70
C PHE A 9 1.19 -11.93 -3.09
N LYS A 10 1.81 -13.08 -3.36
CA LYS A 10 2.41 -13.38 -4.66
C LYS A 10 1.38 -13.59 -5.75
N ASN A 11 0.34 -14.39 -5.49
CA ASN A 11 -0.56 -14.89 -6.54
C ASN A 11 -1.99 -14.35 -6.46
N ALA A 12 -2.43 -13.85 -5.31
CA ALA A 12 -3.83 -13.48 -5.11
C ALA A 12 -4.16 -12.07 -5.59
N THR A 13 -5.46 -11.82 -5.75
CA THR A 13 -6.03 -10.53 -6.13
C THR A 13 -6.26 -9.64 -4.90
N LEU A 14 -6.54 -8.35 -5.14
CA LEU A 14 -6.89 -7.39 -4.09
C LEU A 14 -8.01 -7.92 -3.20
N GLU A 15 -9.10 -8.39 -3.80
CA GLU A 15 -10.28 -8.88 -3.09
C GLU A 15 -9.96 -10.10 -2.23
N THR A 16 -9.17 -11.03 -2.76
CA THR A 16 -8.77 -12.24 -2.02
C THR A 16 -7.87 -11.90 -0.84
N ILE A 17 -6.91 -10.97 -0.99
CA ILE A 17 -6.04 -10.56 0.12
C ILE A 17 -6.85 -9.80 1.18
N ALA A 18 -7.72 -8.87 0.76
CA ALA A 18 -8.58 -8.11 1.66
C ALA A 18 -9.54 -9.02 2.45
N GLN A 19 -10.13 -10.01 1.79
CA GLN A 19 -11.01 -10.98 2.42
C GLN A 19 -10.26 -11.87 3.41
N SER A 20 -9.07 -12.35 3.06
CA SER A 20 -8.23 -13.13 3.97
C SER A 20 -7.88 -12.35 5.24
N LEU A 21 -7.55 -11.06 5.12
CA LEU A 21 -7.29 -10.20 6.29
C LEU A 21 -8.56 -10.00 7.13
N ALA A 22 -9.72 -9.81 6.49
CA ALA A 22 -10.99 -9.66 7.18
C ALA A 22 -11.38 -10.93 7.95
N ASP A 23 -11.13 -12.12 7.40
CA ASP A 23 -11.46 -13.38 8.04
C ASP A 23 -10.47 -13.74 9.18
N GLU A 24 -9.19 -13.38 9.04
CA GLU A 24 -8.22 -13.47 10.14
C GLU A 24 -8.61 -12.56 11.33
N LEU A 25 -9.06 -11.33 11.06
CA LEU A 25 -9.55 -10.41 12.10
C LEU A 25 -10.76 -11.00 12.85
N LYS A 26 -11.71 -11.62 12.13
CA LYS A 26 -12.85 -12.32 12.76
C LYS A 26 -12.40 -13.52 13.59
N THR A 27 -11.47 -14.32 13.05
CA THR A 27 -10.96 -15.52 13.71
C THR A 27 -10.27 -15.20 15.03
N ARG A 28 -9.55 -14.07 15.09
CA ARG A 28 -8.90 -13.58 16.30
C ARG A 28 -9.82 -12.84 17.26
N ASN A 29 -11.10 -12.72 16.93
CA ASN A 29 -12.10 -11.98 17.71
C ASN A 29 -11.66 -10.52 17.97
N GLU A 30 -10.99 -9.92 16.98
CA GLU A 30 -10.58 -8.52 17.03
C GLU A 30 -11.81 -7.61 16.97
N SER A 31 -11.70 -6.43 17.59
CA SER A 31 -12.80 -5.46 17.60
C SER A 31 -13.25 -5.13 16.16
N PRO A 32 -14.57 -5.01 15.88
CA PRO A 32 -15.08 -4.57 14.59
C PRO A 32 -14.48 -3.24 14.11
N PHE A 33 -14.03 -2.40 15.05
CA PHE A 33 -13.27 -1.19 14.78
C PHE A 33 -12.02 -1.45 13.92
N TRP A 34 -11.26 -2.51 14.21
CA TRP A 34 -10.03 -2.82 13.47
C TRP A 34 -10.32 -3.32 12.07
N ALA A 35 -11.39 -4.10 11.88
CA ALA A 35 -11.83 -4.52 10.54
C ALA A 35 -12.18 -3.31 9.65
N ASP A 36 -12.88 -2.33 10.19
CA ASP A 36 -13.25 -1.08 9.50
C ASP A 36 -12.04 -0.20 9.14
N LYS A 37 -10.88 -0.41 9.78
CA LYS A 37 -9.64 0.34 9.50
C LYS A 37 -8.65 -0.43 8.64
N VAL A 38 -8.37 -1.68 9.00
CA VAL A 38 -7.39 -2.54 8.35
C VAL A 38 -7.82 -2.89 6.92
N VAL A 39 -9.08 -3.25 6.70
CA VAL A 39 -9.52 -3.70 5.37
C VAL A 39 -9.46 -2.58 4.33
N PRO A 40 -10.00 -1.36 4.59
CA PRO A 40 -9.86 -0.25 3.63
C PRO A 40 -8.41 0.17 3.42
N PHE A 41 -7.59 0.13 4.48
CA PHE A 41 -6.19 0.46 4.41
C PHE A 41 -5.39 -0.51 3.52
N SER A 42 -5.56 -1.81 3.75
CA SER A 42 -4.92 -2.84 2.94
C SER A 42 -5.36 -2.74 1.49
N SER A 43 -6.64 -2.50 1.25
CA SER A 43 -7.18 -2.30 -0.11
C SER A 43 -6.55 -1.10 -0.81
N ALA A 44 -6.35 0.02 -0.10
CA ALA A 44 -5.74 1.23 -0.63
C ALA A 44 -4.26 1.05 -1.02
N ILE A 45 -3.49 0.27 -0.24
CA ILE A 45 -2.09 -0.03 -0.58
C ILE A 45 -2.03 -1.03 -1.75
N LEU A 46 -2.83 -2.10 -1.68
CA LEU A 46 -2.82 -3.17 -2.68
C LEU A 46 -3.32 -2.69 -4.04
N SER A 47 -4.19 -1.68 -4.10
CA SER A 47 -4.61 -1.08 -5.37
C SER A 47 -3.45 -0.46 -6.14
N ILE A 48 -2.32 -0.17 -5.48
CA ILE A 48 -1.10 0.33 -6.11
C ILE A 48 -0.08 -0.78 -6.31
N LEU A 49 0.16 -1.60 -5.28
CA LEU A 49 1.19 -2.63 -5.33
C LEU A 49 0.87 -3.74 -6.34
N ILE A 50 -0.41 -4.09 -6.54
CA ILE A 50 -0.78 -5.14 -7.50
C ILE A 50 -0.50 -4.70 -8.95
N PRO A 51 -0.94 -3.52 -9.43
CA PRO A 51 -0.54 -3.05 -10.76
C PRO A 51 0.97 -2.93 -10.92
N LEU A 52 1.70 -2.44 -9.92
CA LEU A 52 3.17 -2.40 -9.95
C LEU A 52 3.78 -3.79 -10.07
N LYS A 53 3.23 -4.80 -9.38
CA LYS A 53 3.64 -6.20 -9.50
C LYS A 53 3.43 -6.71 -10.92
N GLU A 54 2.27 -6.47 -11.50
CA GLU A 54 1.93 -6.92 -12.86
C GLU A 54 2.84 -6.29 -13.92
N MET A 55 3.31 -5.06 -13.68
CA MET A 55 4.28 -4.38 -14.53
C MET A 55 5.75 -4.75 -14.23
N ASN A 56 6.01 -5.58 -13.21
CA ASN A 56 7.35 -5.87 -12.68
C ASN A 56 8.13 -4.61 -12.23
N LEU A 57 7.39 -3.65 -11.69
CA LEU A 57 7.88 -2.33 -11.26
C LEU A 57 7.71 -2.12 -9.75
N LEU A 58 7.67 -3.20 -8.96
CA LEU A 58 7.63 -3.09 -7.50
C LEU A 58 8.90 -2.44 -6.97
N PHE A 59 8.74 -1.63 -5.92
CA PHE A 59 9.85 -0.95 -5.27
C PHE A 59 9.59 -0.76 -3.78
N THR A 60 10.68 -0.59 -3.02
CA THR A 60 10.65 -0.26 -1.59
C THR A 60 10.43 1.25 -1.36
N PRO A 61 10.09 1.70 -0.15
CA PRO A 61 10.03 3.14 0.16
C PRO A 61 11.32 3.93 -0.16
N GLU A 62 12.47 3.26 -0.15
CA GLU A 62 13.79 3.81 -0.52
C GLU A 62 14.01 3.87 -2.05
N GLY A 63 13.06 3.37 -2.82
CA GLY A 63 13.08 3.34 -4.27
C GLY A 63 13.80 2.13 -4.88
N ALA A 64 14.25 1.15 -4.09
CA ALA A 64 14.95 -0.03 -4.60
C ALA A 64 13.97 -0.97 -5.31
N HIS A 65 14.37 -1.55 -6.45
CA HIS A 65 13.55 -2.51 -7.20
C HIS A 65 13.35 -3.81 -6.42
N VAL A 66 12.15 -4.39 -6.53
CA VAL A 66 11.80 -5.68 -5.91
C VAL A 66 11.10 -6.55 -6.95
N GLU A 67 11.42 -7.85 -6.96
CA GLU A 67 10.88 -8.78 -7.96
C GLU A 67 9.47 -9.30 -7.62
N SER A 68 9.10 -9.30 -6.34
CA SER A 68 7.84 -9.91 -5.90
C SER A 68 7.19 -9.13 -4.76
N LEU A 69 5.85 -9.18 -4.74
CA LEU A 69 5.07 -8.61 -3.65
C LEU A 69 5.10 -9.57 -2.47
N THR A 70 5.79 -9.19 -1.41
CA THR A 70 5.82 -9.95 -0.15
C THR A 70 5.04 -9.21 0.95
N PRO A 71 4.62 -9.92 2.01
CA PRO A 71 4.02 -9.29 3.20
C PRO A 71 4.90 -8.21 3.81
N GLU A 72 6.23 -8.36 3.80
CA GLU A 72 7.19 -7.38 4.30
C GLU A 72 7.17 -6.11 3.44
N LEU A 73 7.15 -6.25 2.11
CA LEU A 73 7.02 -5.11 1.21
C LEU A 73 5.73 -4.34 1.49
N PHE A 74 4.63 -5.05 1.64
CA PHE A 74 3.35 -4.44 2.02
C PHE A 74 3.42 -3.71 3.37
N LEU A 75 4.06 -4.32 4.38
CA LEU A 75 4.25 -3.71 5.69
C LEU A 75 5.16 -2.47 5.66
N MET A 76 6.17 -2.41 4.79
CA MET A 76 7.00 -1.22 4.61
C MET A 76 6.19 -0.01 4.12
N TRP A 77 5.19 -0.25 3.28
CA TRP A 77 4.24 0.76 2.81
C TRP A 77 3.12 1.06 3.80
N SER A 78 3.05 0.33 4.92
CA SER A 78 2.02 0.54 5.93
C SER A 78 2.25 1.78 6.81
N ASP A 79 3.46 2.34 6.79
CA ASP A 79 3.68 3.62 7.46
C ASP A 79 2.97 4.76 6.71
N PHE A 80 2.41 5.70 7.47
CA PHE A 80 1.58 6.75 6.87
C PHE A 80 2.41 7.77 6.05
N VAL A 81 3.67 8.00 6.43
CA VAL A 81 4.63 8.80 5.64
C VAL A 81 4.96 8.06 4.34
N SER A 82 5.22 6.75 4.42
CA SER A 82 5.45 5.90 3.25
C SER A 82 4.24 5.94 2.31
N LEU A 83 3.03 5.84 2.85
CA LEU A 83 1.80 5.84 2.06
C LEU A 83 1.57 7.15 1.31
N LYS A 84 1.78 8.28 2.00
CA LYS A 84 1.74 9.61 1.38
C LYS A 84 2.80 9.71 0.27
N THR A 85 4.02 9.26 0.53
CA THR A 85 5.13 9.26 -0.44
C THR A 85 4.80 8.41 -1.67
N LEU A 86 4.14 7.26 -1.47
CA LEU A 86 3.66 6.40 -2.55
C LEU A 86 2.65 7.13 -3.43
N ALA A 87 1.63 7.76 -2.82
CA ALA A 87 0.60 8.50 -3.55
C ALA A 87 1.20 9.60 -4.44
N PHE A 88 2.09 10.44 -3.90
CA PHE A 88 2.75 11.48 -4.68
C PHE A 88 3.67 10.92 -5.76
N THR A 89 4.37 9.83 -5.48
CA THR A 89 5.25 9.17 -6.45
C THR A 89 4.46 8.65 -7.64
N ILE A 90 3.35 7.96 -7.40
CA ILE A 90 2.48 7.44 -8.45
C ILE A 90 1.75 8.57 -9.17
N GLN A 91 1.32 9.63 -8.50
CA GLN A 91 0.69 10.78 -9.14
C GLN A 91 1.64 11.46 -10.15
N LYS A 92 2.91 11.66 -9.76
CA LYS A 92 3.93 12.21 -10.65
C LYS A 92 4.27 11.24 -11.78
N SER A 93 4.31 9.94 -11.48
CA SER A 93 4.59 8.90 -12.48
C SER A 93 3.47 8.78 -13.52
N ASN A 94 2.21 8.83 -13.09
CA ASN A 94 1.02 8.90 -13.95
C ASN A 94 1.09 10.09 -14.91
N ALA A 95 1.46 11.27 -14.40
CA ALA A 95 1.59 12.47 -15.23
C ALA A 95 2.76 12.39 -16.23
N ALA A 96 3.86 11.73 -15.85
CA ALA A 96 5.04 11.57 -16.70
C ALA A 96 4.96 10.38 -17.67
N GLY A 97 4.04 9.43 -17.44
CA GLY A 97 3.94 8.18 -18.19
C GLY A 97 5.12 7.23 -17.94
N VAL A 98 5.88 7.43 -16.87
CA VAL A 98 7.06 6.65 -16.50
C VAL A 98 7.16 6.60 -14.98
N LEU A 99 7.61 5.47 -14.42
CA LEU A 99 7.81 5.38 -12.98
C LEU A 99 8.98 6.27 -12.54
N LEU A 100 8.68 7.22 -11.66
CA LEU A 100 9.63 8.20 -11.12
C LEU A 100 10.01 7.88 -9.67
N ARG A 101 11.08 8.50 -9.18
CA ARG A 101 11.55 8.41 -7.77
C ARG A 101 11.91 6.98 -7.33
N THR A 102 12.30 6.16 -8.30
CA THR A 102 12.80 4.81 -8.09
C THR A 102 14.20 4.67 -8.65
N GLN A 103 14.93 3.67 -8.17
CA GLN A 103 16.25 3.26 -8.66
C GLN A 103 16.12 2.19 -9.76
N ILE A 104 14.90 1.91 -10.22
CA ILE A 104 14.61 0.98 -11.32
C ILE A 104 15.21 1.51 -12.61
N ASP A 105 15.77 0.62 -13.42
CA ASP A 105 16.32 0.97 -14.73
C ASP A 105 15.28 1.64 -15.62
N VAL A 106 15.67 2.75 -16.26
CA VAL A 106 14.81 3.53 -17.15
C VAL A 106 14.19 2.67 -18.25
N ALA A 107 14.89 1.66 -18.75
CA ALA A 107 14.37 0.72 -19.74
C ALA A 107 13.14 -0.05 -19.24
N LEU A 108 13.13 -0.48 -17.98
CA LEU A 108 11.99 -1.17 -17.35
C LEU A 108 10.84 -0.21 -17.07
N THR A 109 11.14 1.01 -16.63
CA THR A 109 10.11 2.02 -16.30
C THR A 109 9.25 2.44 -17.49
N LYS A 110 9.68 2.16 -18.73
CA LYS A 110 8.86 2.39 -19.95
C LYS A 110 7.63 1.50 -20.04
N ASN A 111 7.61 0.38 -19.33
CA ASN A 111 6.43 -0.49 -19.23
C ASN A 111 5.37 0.06 -18.27
N TYR A 112 5.65 1.20 -17.64
CA TYR A 112 4.72 1.84 -16.72
C TYR A 112 3.42 2.23 -17.42
N GLN A 113 2.31 1.85 -16.80
CA GLN A 113 0.96 2.24 -17.15
C GLN A 113 0.37 3.04 -16.00
N ALA A 114 -0.50 3.99 -16.33
CA ALA A 114 -1.13 4.82 -15.34
C ALA A 114 -1.95 3.97 -14.35
N ILE A 115 -1.68 4.16 -13.06
CA ILE A 115 -2.34 3.44 -11.96
C ILE A 115 -3.49 4.28 -11.43
N ASP A 116 -4.66 3.68 -11.23
CA ASP A 116 -5.79 4.34 -10.59
C ASP A 116 -5.49 4.63 -9.12
N LEU A 117 -5.45 5.93 -8.78
CA LEU A 117 -5.19 6.42 -7.44
C LEU A 117 -6.45 6.59 -6.60
N LYS A 118 -7.64 6.33 -7.14
CA LYS A 118 -8.91 6.65 -6.47
C LYS A 118 -9.01 6.03 -5.07
N LEU A 119 -8.72 4.73 -4.92
CA LEU A 119 -8.80 4.05 -3.63
C LEU A 119 -7.80 4.63 -2.61
N LEU A 120 -6.56 4.85 -3.04
CA LEU A 120 -5.52 5.41 -2.18
C LEU A 120 -5.81 6.88 -1.81
N GLY A 121 -6.26 7.69 -2.77
CA GLY A 121 -6.63 9.09 -2.56
C GLY A 121 -7.86 9.25 -1.68
N ASP A 122 -8.91 8.45 -1.90
CA ASP A 122 -10.11 8.41 -1.06
C ASP A 122 -9.75 7.97 0.36
N TYR A 123 -8.80 7.04 0.52
CA TYR A 123 -8.31 6.65 1.85
C TYR A 123 -7.57 7.79 2.53
N LEU A 124 -6.54 8.37 1.89
CA LEU A 124 -5.70 9.42 2.45
C LEU A 124 -6.49 10.70 2.79
N SER A 125 -7.46 11.07 1.96
CA SER A 125 -8.32 12.24 2.18
C SER A 125 -9.20 12.11 3.43
N ARG A 126 -9.68 10.90 3.78
CA ARG A 126 -10.41 10.64 5.04
C ARG A 126 -9.58 10.95 6.28
N TYR A 127 -8.26 10.89 6.16
CA TYR A 127 -7.30 11.21 7.22
C TYR A 127 -6.64 12.57 7.00
N THR A 128 -7.32 13.46 6.27
CA THR A 128 -6.94 14.88 6.05
C THR A 128 -5.53 15.05 5.47
N VAL A 129 -5.05 14.07 4.71
CA VAL A 129 -3.78 14.20 3.98
C VAL A 129 -4.01 15.08 2.77
N ASN A 130 -3.19 16.11 2.64
CA ASN A 130 -3.21 16.96 1.46
C ASN A 130 -2.49 16.26 0.30
N LEU A 131 -3.20 16.00 -0.79
CA LEU A 131 -2.68 15.36 -2.01
C LEU A 131 -2.28 16.38 -3.10
N GLU A 132 -2.46 17.67 -2.84
CA GLU A 132 -2.07 18.77 -3.73
C GLU A 132 -0.71 19.36 -3.32
N ASN A 133 -0.43 19.39 -2.02
CA ASN A 133 0.79 19.95 -1.45
C ASN A 133 1.54 18.90 -0.61
N GLU A 134 2.56 18.29 -1.22
CA GLU A 134 3.42 17.28 -0.63
C GLU A 134 4.14 17.75 0.64
N ALA A 135 4.39 19.05 0.79
CA ALA A 135 5.10 19.61 1.94
C ALA A 135 4.22 19.77 3.20
N LEU A 136 2.88 19.68 3.06
CA LEU A 136 1.98 19.80 4.21
C LEU A 136 1.93 18.50 5.00
N ASP A 137 2.17 18.60 6.30
CA ASP A 137 2.06 17.46 7.19
C ASP A 137 0.60 17.08 7.47
N PHE A 138 0.38 15.87 7.97
CA PHE A 138 -0.93 15.39 8.41
C PHE A 138 -1.06 15.47 9.94
N PRO A 139 -2.28 15.45 10.50
CA PRO A 139 -2.46 15.49 11.94
C PRO A 139 -1.81 14.29 12.65
N ILE A 140 -1.07 14.56 13.73
CA ILE A 140 -0.39 13.52 14.55
C ILE A 140 -1.36 12.45 15.07
N SER A 141 -2.62 12.82 15.35
CA SER A 141 -3.67 11.88 15.77
C SER A 141 -3.92 10.77 14.74
N ASN A 142 -3.85 11.09 13.46
CA ASN A 142 -4.07 10.13 12.37
C ASN A 142 -2.87 9.22 12.20
N TYR A 143 -1.66 9.75 12.41
CA TYR A 143 -0.44 8.94 12.46
C TYR A 143 -0.48 7.89 13.57
N ASN A 144 -0.89 8.26 14.79
CA ASN A 144 -0.99 7.33 15.91
C ASN A 144 -2.01 6.21 15.66
N LEU A 145 -3.15 6.54 15.06
CA LEU A 145 -4.13 5.54 14.65
C LEU A 145 -3.52 4.56 13.63
N HIS A 146 -2.78 5.09 12.66
CA HIS A 146 -2.09 4.28 11.65
C HIS A 146 -1.04 3.34 12.24
N GLN A 147 -0.28 3.78 13.23
CA GLN A 147 0.64 2.90 13.96
C GLN A 147 -0.12 1.71 14.61
N GLY A 148 -1.31 1.96 15.15
CA GLY A 148 -2.21 0.90 15.64
C GLY A 148 -2.62 -0.07 14.53
N VAL A 149 -3.07 0.44 13.38
CA VAL A 149 -3.46 -0.36 12.21
C VAL A 149 -2.29 -1.24 11.73
N SER A 150 -1.10 -0.67 11.58
CA SER A 150 0.10 -1.41 11.16
C SER A 150 0.48 -2.49 12.15
N ASN A 151 0.32 -2.27 13.46
CA ASN A 151 0.58 -3.29 14.47
C ASN A 151 -0.42 -4.45 14.40
N VAL A 152 -1.70 -4.16 14.19
CA VAL A 152 -2.70 -5.21 13.98
C VAL A 152 -2.35 -6.04 12.75
N ILE A 153 -2.04 -5.40 11.63
CA ILE A 153 -1.65 -6.09 10.39
C ILE A 153 -0.40 -6.96 10.60
N LYS A 154 0.64 -6.42 11.25
CA LYS A 154 1.86 -7.19 11.59
C LYS A 154 1.55 -8.42 12.43
N SER A 155 0.53 -8.36 13.28
CA SER A 155 0.15 -9.52 14.07
C SER A 155 -0.54 -10.60 13.22
N LEU A 156 -1.24 -10.21 12.15
CA LEU A 156 -2.04 -11.11 11.30
C LEU A 156 -1.20 -11.86 10.26
N LEU A 157 -0.14 -11.24 9.74
CA LEU A 157 0.72 -11.75 8.67
C LEU A 157 1.81 -12.72 9.18
#